data_AF-A0A948VS62-F1
#
_entry.id   AF-A0A948VS62-F1
#
_cell.length_a   1.000
_cell.length_b   1.000
_cell.length_c   1.000
_cell.angle_alpha   90.00
_cell.angle_beta   90.00
_cell.angle_gamma   90.00
#
_symmetry.space_group_name_H-M   'P 1'
#
loop_
_entity.id
_entity.type
_entity.pdbx_description
1 polymer ?
#
loop_
_entity_poly.entity_id
_entity_poly.type
_entity_poly.pdbx_seq_one_letter_code
_entity_poly.pdbx_strand_id
1 'polypeptide(L)'
;MFYLATKALLSGIIIAIVSEVAKRSPGLGALIASLPLVSILAMIWLWRDTSDTGRIASHAEATFWLVLPTMPMFLLLPWLLRHGTGFWLSLGLSCLLTIALYVLTMWLLPKLGISI
;
A
#
# COMPACT_ATOMS: atom_id res chain seq x y z
N MET A 1 -20.94 -13.52 8.42
CA MET A 1 -19.64 -14.22 8.26
C MET A 1 -19.34 -14.58 6.81
N PHE A 2 -20.29 -15.13 6.04
CA PHE A 2 -20.11 -15.44 4.61
C PHE A 2 -19.60 -14.25 3.78
N TYR A 3 -20.16 -13.06 3.99
CA TYR A 3 -19.74 -11.83 3.30
C TYR A 3 -18.26 -11.47 3.53
N LEU A 4 -17.77 -11.59 4.77
CA LEU A 4 -16.36 -11.36 5.10
C LEU A 4 -15.46 -12.43 4.48
N ALA A 5 -15.89 -13.69 4.49
CA ALA A 5 -15.16 -14.78 3.84
C ALA A 5 -15.00 -14.56 2.33
N THR A 6 -16.05 -14.07 1.65
CA THR A 6 -15.98 -13.73 0.22
C THR A 6 -15.01 -12.56 -0.05
N LYS A 7 -15.04 -11.50 0.77
CA LYS A 7 -14.09 -10.37 0.67
C LYS A 7 -12.64 -10.84 0.84
N ALA A 8 -12.39 -11.72 1.82
CA ALA A 8 -11.06 -12.27 2.09
C ALA A 8 -10.57 -13.17 0.95
N LEU A 9 -11.42 -14.06 0.44
CA LEU A 9 -11.07 -14.99 -0.64
C LEU A 9 -10.71 -14.23 -1.93
N LEU A 10 -11.52 -13.23 -2.31
CA LEU A 10 -11.24 -12.37 -3.47
C LEU A 10 -9.92 -11.62 -3.32
N SER A 11 -9.66 -11.04 -2.15
CA SER A 11 -8.41 -10.32 -1.89
C SER A 11 -7.20 -11.26 -1.96
N GLY A 12 -7.33 -12.47 -1.41
CA GLY A 12 -6.29 -13.50 -1.47
C GLY A 12 -6.00 -13.97 -2.89
N ILE A 13 -7.04 -14.16 -3.72
CA ILE A 13 -6.88 -14.52 -5.14
C ILE A 13 -6.11 -13.44 -5.91
N ILE A 14 -6.42 -12.16 -5.67
CA ILE A 14 -5.70 -11.04 -6.28
C ILE A 14 -4.21 -11.12 -5.91
N ILE A 15 -3.90 -11.24 -4.62
CA ILE A 15 -2.51 -11.32 -4.13
C ILE A 15 -1.78 -12.53 -4.73
N ALA A 16 -2.44 -13.68 -4.84
CA ALA A 16 -1.86 -14.88 -5.44
C ALA A 16 -1.54 -14.68 -6.93
N ILE A 17 -2.44 -14.05 -7.69
CA ILE A 17 -2.22 -13.70 -9.10
C ILE A 17 -1.02 -12.76 -9.23
N VAL A 18 -0.97 -11.68 -8.45
CA VAL A 18 0.17 -10.73 -8.49
C VAL A 18 1.48 -11.45 -8.20
N SER A 19 1.51 -12.29 -7.17
CA SER A 19 2.71 -13.04 -6.76
C SER A 19 3.19 -14.00 -7.84
N GLU A 20 2.28 -14.68 -8.54
CA GLU A 20 2.64 -15.63 -9.60
C GLU A 20 3.08 -14.93 -10.88
N VAL A 21 2.45 -13.81 -11.24
CA VAL A 21 2.88 -12.99 -12.38
C VAL A 21 4.26 -12.39 -12.13
N ALA A 22 4.54 -11.91 -10.91
CA ALA A 22 5.83 -11.32 -10.56
C ALA A 22 7.00 -12.32 -10.67
N LYS A 23 6.78 -13.62 -10.40
CA LYS A 23 7.79 -14.67 -10.60
C LYS A 23 8.14 -14.87 -12.09
N ARG A 24 7.13 -14.78 -12.97
CA ARG A 24 7.31 -15.02 -14.42
C ARG A 24 7.82 -13.79 -15.16
N SER A 25 7.38 -12.61 -14.76
CA SER A 25 7.81 -11.33 -15.33
C SER A 25 7.88 -10.26 -14.23
N PRO A 26 9.09 -9.92 -13.74
CA PRO A 26 9.26 -8.90 -12.71
C PRO A 26 8.68 -7.53 -13.11
N GLY A 27 8.76 -7.17 -14.40
CA GLY A 27 8.21 -5.91 -14.91
C GLY A 27 6.68 -5.86 -14.89
N LEU A 28 6.01 -6.92 -15.33
CA LEU A 28 4.54 -7.02 -15.22
C LEU A 28 4.10 -7.15 -13.76
N GLY A 29 4.88 -7.85 -12.94
CA GLY A 29 4.67 -7.92 -11.50
C GLY A 29 4.71 -6.54 -10.84
N ALA A 30 5.70 -5.72 -11.19
CA ALA A 30 5.83 -4.35 -10.69
C ALA A 30 4.66 -3.45 -11.15
N LEU A 31 4.25 -3.57 -12.42
CA LEU A 31 3.08 -2.85 -12.95
C LEU A 31 1.82 -3.20 -12.14
N ILE A 32 1.53 -4.49 -11.99
CA ILE A 32 0.34 -4.94 -11.26
C ILE A 32 0.42 -4.57 -9.77
N ALA A 33 1.60 -4.69 -9.15
CA ALA A 33 1.80 -4.31 -7.75
C ALA A 33 1.68 -2.79 -7.51
N SER A 34 1.98 -1.97 -8.53
CA SER A 34 1.78 -0.52 -8.46
C SER A 34 0.32 -0.09 -8.56
N LEU A 35 -0.56 -0.95 -9.08
CA LEU A 35 -1.98 -0.68 -9.13
C LEU A 35 -2.58 -0.76 -7.72
N PRO A 36 -3.35 0.23 -7.28
CA PRO A 36 -3.98 0.24 -5.96
C PRO A 36 -5.23 -0.65 -5.92
N LEU A 37 -5.12 -1.91 -6.39
CA LEU A 37 -6.24 -2.85 -6.52
C LEU A 37 -6.95 -3.07 -5.19
N VAL A 38 -6.18 -3.19 -4.11
CA VAL A 38 -6.71 -3.33 -2.75
C VAL A 38 -7.50 -2.09 -2.34
N SER A 39 -6.97 -0.89 -2.59
CA SER A 39 -7.66 0.37 -2.25
C SER A 39 -8.91 0.57 -3.11
N ILE A 40 -8.86 0.28 -4.42
CA ILE A 40 -10.03 0.34 -5.30
C ILE A 40 -11.12 -0.62 -4.80
N LEU A 41 -10.74 -1.84 -4.45
CA LEU A 41 -11.69 -2.83 -3.94
C LEU A 41 -12.30 -2.34 -2.61
N ALA A 42 -11.49 -1.81 -1.70
CA ALA A 42 -11.97 -1.22 -0.45
C ALA A 42 -12.95 -0.06 -0.67
N MET A 43 -12.68 0.83 -1.63
CA MET A 43 -13.57 1.94 -2.00
C MET A 43 -14.89 1.44 -2.61
N ILE A 44 -14.87 0.40 -3.46
CA ILE A 44 -16.09 -0.21 -4.03
C ILE A 44 -16.96 -0.79 -2.91
N TRP A 45 -16.35 -1.49 -1.96
CA TRP A 45 -17.07 -2.02 -0.81
C TRP A 45 -17.62 -0.91 0.08
N LEU A 46 -16.82 0.14 0.34
CA LEU A 46 -17.25 1.29 1.13
C LEU A 46 -18.44 2.00 0.47
N TRP A 47 -18.38 2.20 -0.85
CA TRP A 47 -19.49 2.76 -1.61
C TRP A 47 -20.73 1.89 -1.53
N ARG A 48 -20.58 0.57 -1.69
CA ARG A 48 -21.71 -0.36 -1.60
C ARG A 48 -22.35 -0.38 -0.21
N ASP A 49 -21.53 -0.23 0.83
CA ASP A 49 -21.98 -0.33 2.22
C ASP A 49 -22.52 1.02 2.75
N THR A 50 -22.09 2.18 2.21
CA THR A 50 -22.46 3.52 2.71
C THR A 50 -23.13 4.46 1.71
N SER A 51 -22.89 4.28 0.41
CA SER A 51 -23.26 5.20 -0.68
C SER A 51 -22.83 6.66 -0.47
N ASP A 52 -21.85 6.91 0.41
CA ASP A 52 -21.38 8.24 0.79
C ASP A 52 -20.14 8.62 -0.03
N THR A 53 -20.32 9.54 -0.98
CA THR A 53 -19.25 10.04 -1.85
C THR A 53 -18.21 10.89 -1.11
N GLY A 54 -18.59 11.58 -0.02
CA GLY A 54 -17.67 12.37 0.79
C GLY A 54 -16.71 11.50 1.59
N ARG A 55 -17.20 10.36 2.11
CA ARG A 55 -16.35 9.34 2.74
C ARG A 55 -15.37 8.71 1.76
N ILE A 56 -15.79 8.46 0.51
CA ILE A 56 -14.88 7.90 -0.50
C ILE A 56 -13.81 8.93 -0.88
N ALA A 57 -14.18 10.19 -1.05
CA ALA A 57 -13.25 11.28 -1.38
C ALA A 57 -12.19 11.45 -0.28
N SER A 58 -12.62 11.58 0.97
CA SER A 58 -11.69 11.68 2.11
C SER A 58 -10.79 10.45 2.24
N HIS A 59 -11.32 9.24 2.01
CA HIS A 59 -10.51 8.03 2.05
C HIS A 59 -9.48 7.97 0.91
N ALA A 60 -9.83 8.48 -0.27
CA ALA A 60 -8.90 8.60 -1.40
C ALA A 60 -7.80 9.63 -1.14
N GLU A 61 -8.15 10.81 -0.61
CA GLU A 61 -7.18 11.84 -0.21
C GLU A 61 -6.23 11.35 0.89
N ALA A 62 -6.78 10.69 1.92
CA ALA A 62 -5.99 10.07 2.98
C ALA A 62 -4.99 9.04 2.41
N THR A 63 -5.47 8.19 1.50
CA THR A 63 -4.63 7.17 0.85
C THR A 63 -3.49 7.83 0.07
N PHE A 64 -3.79 8.90 -0.69
CA PHE A 64 -2.77 9.64 -1.46
C PHE A 64 -1.64 10.14 -0.55
N TRP A 65 -1.97 10.80 0.56
CA TRP A 65 -0.98 11.31 1.50
C TRP A 65 -0.16 10.21 2.18
N LEU A 66 -0.77 9.06 2.44
CA LEU A 66 -0.11 7.91 3.07
C LEU A 66 0.74 7.09 2.10
N VAL A 67 0.51 7.17 0.78
CA VAL A 67 1.41 6.53 -0.20
C VAL A 67 2.76 7.24 -0.27
N LEU A 68 2.81 8.56 -0.17
CA LEU A 68 4.05 9.35 -0.25
C LEU A 68 5.18 8.86 0.69
N PRO A 69 4.95 8.65 2.01
CA PRO A 69 5.99 8.15 2.91
C PRO A 69 6.43 6.70 2.63
N THR A 70 5.69 5.93 1.83
CA THR A 70 6.11 4.57 1.44
C THR A 70 7.07 4.54 0.24
N MET A 71 7.06 5.57 -0.60
CA MET A 71 7.88 5.66 -1.81
C MET A 71 9.40 5.50 -1.54
N PRO A 72 9.98 6.11 -0.48
CA PRO A 72 11.41 5.96 -0.19
C PRO A 72 11.84 4.51 0.09
N MET A 73 10.94 3.67 0.60
CA MET A 73 11.21 2.25 0.83
C MET A 73 11.59 1.52 -0.46
N PHE A 74 10.91 1.84 -1.56
CA PHE A 74 11.13 1.23 -2.88
C PHE A 74 12.47 1.61 -3.51
N LEU A 75 13.14 2.65 -2.97
CA LEU A 75 14.51 3.02 -3.36
C LEU A 75 15.54 2.45 -2.37
N LEU A 76 15.25 2.52 -1.07
CA LEU A 76 16.18 2.03 -0.04
C LEU A 76 16.40 0.51 -0.14
N LEU A 77 15.34 -0.27 -0.32
CA LEU A 77 15.44 -1.73 -0.37
C LEU A 77 16.38 -2.21 -1.49
N PRO A 78 16.20 -1.84 -2.78
CA PRO A 78 17.12 -2.26 -3.83
C PRO A 78 18.52 -1.67 -3.65
N TRP A 79 18.65 -0.47 -3.06
CA TRP A 79 19.96 0.10 -2.75
C TRP A 79 20.73 -0.77 -1.74
N LEU A 80 20.09 -1.12 -0.61
CA LEU A 80 20.66 -1.99 0.42
C LEU A 80 21.06 -3.36 -0.17
N LEU A 81 20.14 -4.01 -0.90
CA LEU A 81 20.41 -5.30 -1.55
C LEU A 81 21.61 -5.25 -2.52
N ARG A 82 21.77 -4.15 -3.27
CA ARG A 82 22.92 -3.95 -4.17
C ARG A 82 24.23 -3.69 -3.44
N HIS A 83 24.19 -3.24 -2.19
CA HIS A 83 25.37 -3.06 -1.32
C HIS A 83 25.72 -4.32 -0.53
N GLY A 84 25.06 -5.44 -0.80
CA GLY A 84 25.39 -6.73 -0.18
C GLY A 84 24.83 -6.91 1.24
N THR A 85 23.93 -6.04 1.70
CA THR A 85 23.23 -6.30 2.95
C THR A 85 22.27 -7.48 2.79
N GLY A 86 22.21 -8.37 3.77
CA GLY A 86 21.32 -9.54 3.72
C GLY A 86 19.84 -9.14 3.52
N PHE A 87 19.06 -10.00 2.86
CA PHE A 87 17.66 -9.71 2.52
C PHE A 87 16.80 -9.30 3.72
N TRP A 88 16.85 -10.10 4.80
CA TRP A 88 16.04 -9.85 6.00
C TRP A 88 16.40 -8.54 6.71
N LEU A 89 17.69 -8.21 6.76
CA LEU A 89 18.16 -6.95 7.34
C LEU A 89 17.71 -5.77 6.47
N SER A 90 17.86 -5.89 5.15
CA SER A 90 17.45 -4.86 4.18
C SER A 90 15.95 -4.58 4.29
N LEU A 91 15.13 -5.63 4.35
CA LEU A 91 13.69 -5.53 4.56
C LEU A 91 13.37 -4.87 5.90
N GLY A 92 14.02 -5.29 6.99
CA GLY A 92 13.83 -4.71 8.31
C GLY A 92 14.13 -3.21 8.35
N LEU A 93 15.25 -2.78 7.79
CA LEU A 93 15.63 -1.36 7.70
C LEU A 93 14.66 -0.55 6.85
N SER A 94 14.22 -1.11 5.72
CA SER A 94 13.19 -0.52 4.87
C SER A 94 11.86 -0.36 5.60
N CYS A 95 11.42 -1.35 6.37
CA CYS A 95 10.21 -1.24 7.19
C CYS A 95 10.35 -0.18 8.29
N LEU A 96 11.49 -0.14 8.98
CA LEU A 96 11.75 0.86 10.03
C LEU A 96 11.74 2.29 9.46
N LEU A 97 12.34 2.50 8.28
CA LEU A 97 12.27 3.77 7.58
C LEU A 97 10.81 4.16 7.30
N THR A 98 10.01 3.26 6.73
CA THR A 98 8.60 3.52 6.41
C THR A 98 7.80 3.90 7.66
N ILE A 99 8.01 3.21 8.78
CA ILE A 99 7.36 3.55 10.06
C ILE A 99 7.77 4.96 10.51
N ALA A 100 9.06 5.28 10.48
CA ALA A 100 9.55 6.60 10.87
C ALA A 100 8.95 7.71 9.99
N LEU A 101 8.88 7.48 8.67
CA LEU A 101 8.27 8.41 7.72
C LEU A 101 6.77 8.57 7.98
N TYR A 102 6.03 7.49 8.27
CA TYR A 102 4.62 7.60 8.62
C TYR A 102 4.39 8.44 9.87
N VAL A 103 5.18 8.22 10.93
CA VAL A 103 5.10 9.02 12.17
C VAL A 103 5.37 10.49 11.85
N LEU A 104 6.39 10.76 11.03
CA LEU A 104 6.72 12.11 10.59
C LEU A 104 5.57 12.76 9.80
N THR A 105 5.00 12.04 8.82
CA THR A 105 3.86 12.50 8.02
C THR A 105 2.64 12.79 8.89
N MET A 106 2.25 11.89 9.80
CA MET A 106 1.12 12.12 10.71
C MET A 106 1.34 13.31 11.64
N TRP A 107 2.58 13.65 11.96
CA TRP A 107 2.91 14.84 12.75
C TRP A 107 2.96 16.13 11.92
N LEU A 108 3.36 16.06 10.65
CA LEU A 108 3.46 17.22 9.75
C LEU A 108 2.13 17.62 9.11
N LEU A 109 1.30 16.66 8.69
CA LEU A 109 0.07 16.95 7.94
C LEU A 109 -0.91 17.88 8.69
N PRO A 110 -1.18 17.65 9.99
CA PRO A 110 -2.01 18.57 10.76
C PRO A 110 -1.42 19.99 10.83
N LYS A 111 -0.10 20.13 10.84
CA LYS A 111 0.58 21.44 10.86
C LYS A 111 0.48 22.18 9.54
N LEU A 112 0.29 21.45 8.44
CA LEU A 112 0.05 21.99 7.11
C LEU A 112 -1.44 22.26 6.85
N GLY A 113 -2.31 22.04 7.85
CA GLY A 113 -3.77 22.23 7.72
C GLY A 113 -4.49 21.07 7.01
N ILE A 114 -3.82 19.93 6.82
CA ILE A 114 -4.40 18.73 6.20
C ILE A 114 -4.87 17.79 7.31
N SER A 115 -6.18 17.63 7.44
CA SER A 115 -6.79 16.65 8.35
C SER A 115 -7.01 15.33 7.63
N ILE A 116 -6.37 14.27 8.14
CA ILE A 116 -6.53 12.88 7.70
C ILE A 116 -7.35 12.10 8.72
#